data_AF-K1P5J4-F1
#
_entry.id   AF-K1P5J4-F1
#
_cell.length_a   1.000
_cell.length_b   1.000
_cell.length_c   1.000
_cell.angle_alpha   90.00
_cell.angle_beta   90.00
_cell.angle_gamma   90.00
#
_symmetry.space_group_name_H-M   'P 1'
#
loop_
_entity.id
_entity.type
_entity.pdbx_description
1 polymer ?
#
loop_
_entity_poly.entity_id
_entity_poly.type
_entity_poly.pdbx_seq_one_letter_code
_entity_poly.pdbx_strand_id
1 'polypeptide(L)'
;MGGIEYAVILPTLWLYMKNDFSARPYFLGFVLSAFSFSALLFSPVIGRCADVFRRPKLLLILCTLWEIAGNAMYFMGISKWFLLGSRLVSGLGAGGEALILAEIGIILDMIALPFLVVCSISLFSKLTRKDSQGLSQGIRRSVVGVSCILAPLWAGSTIDKPYLMFGVMIGLLVMALTMLIISFSKLNTNKDGKDAHQITQATLSSVQHEYDQERQPLLSQN
;
A
#
# COMPACT_ATOMS: atom_id res chain seq x y z
N MET A 1 -12.00 7.86 -2.16
CA MET A 1 -12.79 7.22 -3.21
C MET A 1 -12.92 5.77 -2.82
N GLY A 2 -13.92 5.49 -2.00
CA GLY A 2 -14.40 4.13 -1.83
C GLY A 2 -14.82 3.51 -3.17
N GLY A 3 -14.84 2.18 -3.23
CA GLY A 3 -15.21 1.45 -4.46
C GLY A 3 -16.60 1.81 -5.00
N ILE A 4 -17.53 2.18 -4.10
CA ILE A 4 -18.89 2.62 -4.45
C ILE A 4 -18.87 3.94 -5.22
N GLU A 5 -18.11 4.92 -4.71
CA GLU A 5 -17.97 6.22 -5.37
C GLU A 5 -17.37 6.07 -6.77
N TYR A 6 -16.31 5.26 -6.90
CA TYR A 6 -15.66 5.01 -8.17
C TYR A 6 -16.62 4.39 -9.19
N ALA A 7 -17.42 3.41 -8.76
CA ALA A 7 -18.40 2.74 -9.62
C ALA A 7 -19.49 3.67 -10.15
N VAL A 8 -19.90 4.68 -9.37
CA VAL A 8 -20.93 5.65 -9.78
C VAL A 8 -20.33 6.80 -10.60
N ILE A 9 -19.15 7.28 -10.21
CA ILE A 9 -18.53 8.48 -10.78
C ILE A 9 -17.96 8.22 -12.17
N LEU A 10 -17.33 7.07 -12.40
CA LEU A 10 -16.73 6.77 -13.70
C LEU A 10 -17.72 6.84 -14.87
N PRO A 11 -18.84 6.10 -14.84
CA PRO A 11 -19.80 6.14 -15.94
C PRO A 11 -20.48 7.51 -16.06
N THR A 12 -20.80 8.17 -14.93
CA THR A 12 -21.47 9.49 -14.95
C THR A 12 -20.55 10.61 -15.43
N LEU A 13 -19.28 10.59 -15.05
CA LEU A 13 -18.28 11.57 -15.49
C LEU A 13 -18.01 11.42 -16.99
N TRP A 14 -17.91 10.18 -17.49
CA TRP A 14 -17.79 9.92 -18.92
C TRP A 14 -18.99 10.46 -19.71
N LEU A 15 -20.21 10.27 -19.19
CA LEU A 15 -21.44 10.82 -19.79
C LEU A 15 -21.44 12.35 -19.84
N TYR A 16 -21.13 13.02 -18.74
CA TYR A 16 -21.03 14.49 -18.71
C TYR A 16 -20.00 15.02 -19.72
N MET A 17 -18.85 14.35 -19.82
CA MET A 17 -17.79 14.77 -20.74
C MET A 17 -18.17 14.60 -22.21
N LYS A 18 -18.90 13.51 -22.54
CA LYS A 18 -19.28 13.19 -23.90
C LYS A 18 -20.51 13.97 -24.38
N ASN A 19 -21.51 14.15 -23.52
CA ASN A 19 -22.79 14.72 -23.91
C ASN A 19 -22.87 16.24 -23.69
N ASP A 20 -22.34 16.75 -22.57
CA ASP A 20 -22.58 18.14 -22.16
C ASP A 20 -21.40 19.07 -22.45
N PHE A 21 -20.16 18.56 -22.40
CA PHE A 21 -18.97 19.42 -22.43
C PHE A 21 -18.04 19.22 -23.64
N SER A 22 -18.30 18.24 -24.52
CA SER A 22 -17.43 17.87 -25.65
C SER A 22 -15.94 17.84 -25.28
N ALA A 23 -15.65 17.32 -24.08
CA ALA A 23 -14.33 17.44 -23.47
C ALA A 23 -13.38 16.38 -24.04
N ARG A 24 -12.11 16.76 -24.24
CA ARG A 24 -11.09 15.84 -24.74
C ARG A 24 -10.89 14.68 -23.73
N PRO A 25 -10.75 13.43 -24.18
CA PRO A 25 -10.82 12.24 -23.32
C PRO A 25 -9.72 12.17 -22.25
N TYR A 26 -8.55 12.75 -22.48
CA TYR A 26 -7.51 12.87 -21.45
C TYR A 26 -7.97 13.66 -20.21
N PHE A 27 -8.98 14.52 -20.34
CA PHE A 27 -9.51 15.31 -19.21
C PHE A 27 -10.23 14.43 -18.19
N LEU A 28 -10.70 13.23 -18.57
CA LEU A 28 -11.29 12.27 -17.64
C LEU A 28 -10.22 11.77 -16.68
N GLY A 29 -9.06 11.37 -17.23
CA GLY A 29 -7.92 10.94 -16.44
C GLY A 29 -7.42 12.05 -15.51
N PHE A 30 -7.43 13.29 -15.99
CA PHE A 30 -7.09 14.47 -15.19
C PHE A 30 -8.04 14.68 -14.00
N VAL A 31 -9.35 14.60 -14.22
CA VAL A 31 -10.37 14.76 -13.17
C VAL A 31 -10.30 13.64 -12.13
N LEU A 32 -10.12 12.38 -12.55
CA LEU A 32 -9.95 11.25 -11.63
C LEU A 32 -8.65 11.37 -10.81
N SER A 33 -7.55 11.78 -11.46
CA SER A 33 -6.26 11.95 -10.78
C SER A 33 -6.27 13.10 -9.78
N ALA A 34 -7.07 14.15 -10.01
CA ALA A 34 -7.19 15.30 -9.12
C ALA A 34 -7.66 14.90 -7.72
N PHE A 35 -8.60 13.95 -7.61
CA PHE A 35 -9.02 13.41 -6.32
C PHE A 35 -7.86 12.75 -5.56
N SER A 36 -7.11 11.88 -6.24
CA SER A 36 -5.98 11.17 -5.61
C SER A 36 -4.82 12.10 -5.28
N PHE A 37 -4.62 13.14 -6.10
CA PHE A 37 -3.62 14.18 -5.86
C PHE A 37 -3.92 14.99 -4.60
N SER A 38 -5.15 15.49 -4.43
CA SER A 38 -5.52 16.19 -3.21
C SER A 38 -5.50 15.24 -2.00
N ALA A 39 -6.03 14.01 -2.14
CA ALA A 39 -5.96 13.02 -1.08
C ALA A 39 -4.52 12.73 -0.63
N LEU A 40 -3.57 12.59 -1.57
CA LEU A 40 -2.16 12.33 -1.25
C LEU A 40 -1.53 13.49 -0.47
N LEU A 41 -1.81 14.74 -0.85
CA LEU A 41 -1.26 15.92 -0.19
C LEU A 41 -1.88 16.17 1.19
N PHE A 42 -3.19 15.96 1.32
CA PHE A 42 -3.92 16.29 2.55
C PHE A 42 -3.98 15.14 3.56
N SER A 43 -3.77 13.88 3.15
CA SER A 43 -3.75 12.74 4.06
C SER A 43 -2.72 12.87 5.20
N PRO A 44 -1.45 13.26 4.96
CA PRO A 44 -0.48 13.43 6.05
C PRO A 44 -0.84 14.60 6.98
N VAL A 45 -1.43 15.66 6.43
CA VAL A 45 -1.85 16.85 7.20
C VAL A 45 -2.99 16.47 8.15
N ILE A 46 -4.00 15.78 7.63
CA ILE A 46 -5.14 15.30 8.44
C ILE A 46 -4.68 14.27 9.47
N GLY A 47 -3.71 13.41 9.12
CA GLY A 47 -3.08 12.47 10.07
C GLY A 47 -2.40 13.20 11.24
N ARG A 48 -1.56 14.20 10.98
CA ARG A 48 -0.95 15.01 12.05
C ARG A 48 -2.00 15.77 12.86
N CYS A 49 -3.03 16.31 12.22
CA CYS A 49 -4.14 16.93 12.92
C CYS A 49 -4.85 15.91 13.84
N ALA A 50 -5.04 14.66 13.41
CA ALA A 50 -5.62 13.60 14.23
C ALA A 50 -4.81 13.32 15.50
N ASP A 51 -3.49 13.27 15.38
CA ASP A 51 -2.59 13.05 16.51
C ASP A 51 -2.59 14.23 17.51
N VAL A 52 -2.66 15.46 17.01
CA VAL A 52 -2.66 16.69 17.83
C VAL A 52 -4.00 16.91 18.52
N PHE A 53 -5.12 16.75 17.81
CA PHE A 53 -6.45 17.06 18.36
C PHE A 53 -6.99 15.97 19.29
N ARG A 54 -6.44 14.74 19.27
CA ARG A 54 -6.88 13.57 20.09
C ARG A 54 -8.40 13.32 20.11
N ARG A 55 -9.14 13.85 19.12
CA ARG A 55 -10.60 13.71 18.96
C ARG A 55 -10.91 13.21 17.54
N PRO A 56 -10.62 11.93 17.24
CA PRO A 56 -10.74 11.38 15.89
C PRO A 56 -12.17 11.48 15.34
N LYS A 57 -13.19 11.36 16.20
CA LYS A 57 -14.61 11.47 15.83
C LYS A 57 -14.97 12.81 15.19
N LEU A 58 -14.46 13.93 15.74
CA LEU A 58 -14.75 15.26 15.20
C LEU A 58 -14.07 15.47 13.85
N LEU A 59 -12.82 15.00 13.72
CA LEU A 59 -12.07 15.08 12.47
C LEU A 59 -12.72 14.24 11.36
N LEU A 60 -13.24 13.06 11.69
CA LEU A 60 -14.01 12.26 10.74
C LEU A 60 -15.25 13.00 10.25
N ILE A 61 -16.03 13.60 11.16
CA ILE A 61 -17.21 14.38 10.79
C ILE A 61 -16.82 15.56 9.88
N LEU A 62 -15.76 16.30 10.20
CA LEU A 62 -15.29 17.41 9.36
C LEU A 62 -14.82 16.95 7.97
N CYS A 63 -14.13 15.80 7.89
CA CYS A 63 -13.69 15.22 6.62
C CYS A 63 -14.89 14.80 5.76
N THR A 64 -15.87 14.11 6.35
CA THR A 64 -17.09 13.68 5.66
C THR A 64 -17.93 14.87 5.19
N LEU A 65 -17.98 15.97 5.95
CA LEU A 65 -18.67 17.19 5.52
C LEU A 65 -18.05 17.77 4.24
N TRP A 66 -16.72 17.74 4.16
CA TRP A 66 -16.01 18.24 3.00
C TRP A 66 -16.22 17.35 1.76
N GLU A 67 -16.35 16.05 1.96
CA GLU A 67 -16.71 15.08 0.92
C GLU A 67 -18.15 15.27 0.42
N ILE A 68 -19.11 15.49 1.32
CA ILE A 68 -20.50 15.83 0.97
C ILE A 68 -20.54 17.14 0.17
N ALA A 69 -19.79 18.16 0.59
CA ALA A 69 -19.71 19.43 -0.12
C ALA A 69 -19.17 19.25 -1.55
N GLY A 70 -18.11 18.46 -1.72
CA GLY A 70 -17.56 18.13 -3.02
C GLY A 70 -18.53 17.33 -3.90
N ASN A 71 -19.22 16.32 -3.34
CA ASN A 71 -20.21 15.55 -4.08
C ASN A 71 -21.46 16.39 -4.45
N ALA A 72 -21.88 17.34 -3.61
CA ALA A 72 -22.93 18.30 -3.94
C ALA A 72 -22.50 19.24 -5.08
N MET A 73 -21.25 19.72 -5.03
CA MET A 73 -20.64 20.54 -6.07
C MET A 73 -20.52 19.77 -7.40
N TYR A 74 -20.24 18.46 -7.35
CA TYR A 74 -20.25 17.59 -8.53
C TYR A 74 -21.63 17.53 -9.19
N PHE A 75 -22.70 17.40 -8.39
CA PHE A 75 -24.07 17.28 -8.90
C PHE A 75 -24.56 18.55 -9.62
N MET A 76 -24.11 19.73 -9.19
CA MET A 76 -24.46 20.99 -9.86
C MET A 76 -23.93 21.07 -11.29
N GLY A 77 -22.84 20.36 -11.63
CA GLY A 77 -22.46 20.06 -13.02
C GLY A 77 -22.31 21.24 -13.98
N ILE A 78 -22.02 22.46 -13.50
CA ILE A 78 -22.11 23.70 -14.32
C ILE A 78 -21.02 23.78 -15.40
N SER A 79 -19.82 23.27 -15.11
CA SER A 79 -18.65 23.39 -16.00
C SER A 79 -17.65 22.26 -15.76
N LYS A 80 -16.88 21.89 -16.80
CA LYS A 80 -15.78 20.91 -16.71
C LYS A 80 -14.76 21.23 -15.61
N TRP A 81 -14.49 22.51 -15.37
CA TRP A 81 -13.59 22.96 -14.29
C TRP A 81 -14.24 22.90 -12.91
N PHE A 82 -15.56 23.00 -12.86
CA PHE A 82 -16.34 22.82 -11.64
C PHE A 82 -16.36 21.34 -11.24
N LEU A 83 -16.48 20.43 -12.21
CA LEU A 83 -16.29 18.99 -11.99
C LEU A 83 -14.89 18.68 -11.46
N LEU A 84 -13.84 19.28 -12.02
CA LEU A 84 -12.48 19.16 -11.50
C LEU A 84 -12.38 19.69 -10.06
N GLY A 85 -12.94 20.88 -9.80
CA GLY A 85 -12.95 21.49 -8.47
C GLY A 85 -13.66 20.62 -7.44
N SER A 86 -14.77 19.98 -7.82
CA SER A 86 -15.50 19.05 -6.94
C SER A 86 -14.62 17.87 -6.50
N ARG A 87 -13.70 17.40 -7.35
CA ARG A 87 -12.76 16.31 -7.02
C ARG A 87 -11.67 16.74 -6.08
N LEU A 88 -11.14 17.96 -6.28
CA LEU A 88 -10.15 18.53 -5.38
C LEU A 88 -10.75 18.74 -3.99
N VAL A 89 -11.98 19.28 -3.94
CA VAL A 89 -12.77 19.42 -2.72
C VAL A 89 -12.98 18.04 -2.10
N SER A 90 -13.67 17.08 -2.74
CA SER A 90 -13.89 15.76 -2.13
C SER A 90 -12.59 15.07 -1.67
N GLY A 91 -11.48 15.22 -2.39
CA GLY A 91 -10.20 14.60 -2.01
C GLY A 91 -9.53 15.21 -0.77
N LEU A 92 -9.89 16.42 -0.34
CA LEU A 92 -9.52 16.93 0.99
C LEU A 92 -10.22 16.14 2.11
N GLY A 93 -11.47 15.71 1.89
CA GLY A 93 -12.23 14.86 2.83
C GLY A 93 -11.72 13.42 2.90
N ALA A 94 -10.98 12.96 1.88
CA ALA A 94 -10.48 11.59 1.78
C ALA A 94 -9.53 11.18 2.92
N GLY A 95 -8.94 12.14 3.65
CA GLY A 95 -8.14 11.84 4.84
C GLY A 95 -8.94 11.12 5.94
N GLY A 96 -10.26 11.33 5.99
CA GLY A 96 -11.15 10.61 6.90
C GLY A 96 -11.27 9.12 6.56
N GLU A 97 -11.41 8.77 5.28
CA GLU A 97 -11.43 7.37 4.83
C GLU A 97 -10.12 6.66 5.18
N ALA A 98 -8.98 7.35 5.05
CA ALA A 98 -7.68 6.79 5.39
C ALA A 98 -7.55 6.42 6.86
N LEU A 99 -8.18 7.19 7.76
CA LEU A 99 -8.21 6.95 9.20
C LEU A 99 -9.10 5.76 9.55
N ILE A 100 -10.27 5.66 8.92
CA ILE A 100 -11.17 4.50 9.07
C ILE A 100 -10.51 3.22 8.56
N LEU A 101 -9.85 3.27 7.40
CA LEU A 101 -9.14 2.12 6.85
C LEU A 101 -7.91 1.75 7.69
N ALA A 102 -7.30 2.71 8.39
CA ALA A 102 -6.25 2.42 9.36
C ALA A 102 -6.83 1.71 10.59
N GLU A 103 -7.93 2.19 11.16
CA GLU A 103 -8.63 1.53 12.28
C GLU A 103 -9.10 0.12 11.93
N ILE A 104 -9.85 -0.04 10.83
CA ILE A 104 -10.31 -1.36 10.34
C ILE A 104 -9.14 -2.22 9.93
N GLY A 105 -8.13 -1.64 9.28
CA GLY A 105 -6.91 -2.32 8.87
C GLY A 105 -6.17 -2.90 10.06
N ILE A 106 -6.03 -2.15 11.16
CA ILE A 106 -5.43 -2.64 12.40
C ILE A 106 -6.27 -3.78 12.99
N ILE A 107 -7.60 -3.67 13.00
CA ILE A 107 -8.49 -4.72 13.53
C ILE A 107 -8.40 -6.00 12.67
N LEU A 108 -8.43 -5.86 11.35
CA LEU A 108 -8.32 -6.97 10.40
C LEU A 108 -6.93 -7.61 10.46
N ASP A 109 -5.89 -6.78 10.58
CA ASP A 109 -4.51 -7.21 10.80
C ASP A 109 -4.38 -7.92 12.15
N MET A 110 -5.05 -7.49 13.23
CA MET A 110 -5.03 -8.22 14.51
C MET A 110 -5.63 -9.62 14.43
N ILE A 111 -6.54 -9.88 13.48
CA ILE A 111 -7.18 -11.20 13.26
C ILE A 111 -6.40 -12.03 12.23
N ALA A 112 -5.87 -11.41 11.17
CA ALA A 112 -5.17 -12.09 10.07
C ALA A 112 -3.65 -12.22 10.26
N LEU A 113 -3.01 -11.24 10.92
CA LEU A 113 -1.58 -11.25 11.20
C LEU A 113 -1.15 -12.37 12.13
N PRO A 114 -1.87 -12.83 13.17
CA PRO A 114 -1.40 -13.97 13.95
C PRO A 114 -1.10 -15.20 13.07
N PHE A 115 -1.88 -15.41 12.01
CA PHE A 115 -1.70 -16.52 11.07
C PHE A 115 -0.60 -16.23 10.03
N LEU A 116 -0.58 -15.03 9.44
CA LEU A 116 0.43 -14.63 8.45
C LEU A 116 1.82 -14.40 9.09
N VAL A 117 1.85 -13.90 10.32
CA VAL A 117 3.04 -13.62 11.12
C VAL A 117 3.56 -14.89 11.79
N VAL A 118 2.80 -15.96 12.01
CA VAL A 118 3.38 -17.26 12.41
C VAL A 118 4.18 -17.91 11.26
N CYS A 119 3.65 -17.85 10.03
CA CYS A 119 4.39 -18.26 8.82
C CYS A 119 5.59 -17.33 8.55
N SER A 120 5.40 -16.02 8.76
CA SER A 120 6.47 -15.03 8.55
C SER A 120 7.49 -15.00 9.69
N ILE A 121 7.16 -15.22 10.96
CA ILE A 121 8.09 -15.28 12.11
C ILE A 121 8.98 -16.51 11.99
N SER A 122 8.45 -17.64 11.50
CA SER A 122 9.28 -18.81 11.19
C SER A 122 10.35 -18.51 10.13
N LEU A 123 10.06 -17.56 9.23
CA LEU A 123 10.98 -17.09 8.19
C LEU A 123 11.83 -15.88 8.62
N PHE A 124 11.30 -15.00 9.47
CA PHE A 124 11.85 -13.71 9.88
C PHE A 124 12.65 -13.79 11.20
N SER A 125 12.44 -14.85 12.00
CA SER A 125 13.32 -15.22 13.13
C SER A 125 14.76 -15.47 12.68
N LYS A 126 15.01 -15.61 11.37
CA LYS A 126 16.35 -15.69 10.78
C LYS A 126 16.89 -14.37 10.21
N LEU A 127 16.10 -13.27 10.13
CA LEU A 127 16.49 -12.11 9.29
C LEU A 127 16.19 -10.69 9.81
N THR A 128 16.33 -10.42 11.12
CA THR A 128 16.62 -9.06 11.68
C THR A 128 15.42 -8.18 12.18
N ARG A 129 15.77 -7.12 12.94
CA ARG A 129 15.12 -6.31 14.01
C ARG A 129 13.83 -5.50 13.69
N LYS A 130 13.04 -5.23 14.76
CA LYS A 130 11.69 -4.62 14.85
C LYS A 130 11.55 -3.10 14.53
N ASP A 131 12.62 -2.39 14.20
CA ASP A 131 12.68 -0.91 14.35
C ASP A 131 12.19 -0.07 13.14
N SER A 132 11.89 -0.67 11.99
CA SER A 132 11.57 0.07 10.74
C SER A 132 10.18 -0.24 10.15
N GLN A 133 9.33 -0.96 10.89
CA GLN A 133 8.06 -1.47 10.39
C GLN A 133 7.07 -0.36 9.98
N GLY A 134 7.02 0.76 10.71
CA GLY A 134 6.18 1.92 10.36
C GLY A 134 6.63 2.65 9.09
N LEU A 135 7.95 2.76 8.87
CA LEU A 135 8.52 3.37 7.67
C LEU A 135 8.19 2.54 6.42
N SER A 136 8.33 1.22 6.51
CA SER A 136 7.99 0.28 5.43
C SER A 136 6.49 0.32 5.08
N GLN A 137 5.62 0.49 6.08
CA GLN A 137 4.19 0.68 5.83
C GLN A 137 3.88 2.04 5.18
N GLY A 138 4.60 3.09 5.58
CA GLY A 138 4.52 4.42 4.97
C GLY A 138 4.92 4.40 3.49
N ILE A 139 6.08 3.81 3.16
CA ILE A 139 6.57 3.67 1.78
C ILE A 139 5.55 2.91 0.92
N ARG A 140 5.00 1.81 1.43
CA ARG A 140 3.95 1.06 0.72
C ARG A 140 2.75 1.94 0.39
N ARG A 141 2.28 2.73 1.35
CA ARG A 141 1.12 3.61 1.16
C ARG A 141 1.41 4.77 0.19
N SER A 142 2.64 5.27 0.17
CA SER A 142 3.10 6.26 -0.83
C SER A 142 3.10 5.68 -2.24
N VAL A 143 3.59 4.44 -2.43
CA VAL A 143 3.57 3.75 -3.74
C VAL A 143 2.14 3.55 -4.24
N VAL A 144 1.21 3.18 -3.36
CA VAL A 144 -0.22 3.06 -3.70
C VAL A 144 -0.79 4.42 -4.10
N GLY A 145 -0.49 5.49 -3.35
CA GLY A 145 -0.96 6.84 -3.67
C GLY A 145 -0.48 7.34 -5.04
N VAL A 146 0.79 7.12 -5.37
CA VAL A 146 1.35 7.44 -6.70
C VAL A 146 0.65 6.64 -7.79
N SER A 147 0.40 5.35 -7.55
CA SER A 147 -0.29 4.48 -8.51
C SER A 147 -1.72 4.96 -8.79
N CYS A 148 -2.44 5.44 -7.77
CA CYS A 148 -3.78 6.00 -7.93
C CYS A 148 -3.83 7.34 -8.68
N ILE A 149 -2.71 8.08 -8.77
CA ILE A 149 -2.61 9.29 -9.60
C ILE A 149 -2.21 8.90 -11.03
N LEU A 150 -1.19 8.06 -11.17
CA LEU A 150 -0.67 7.70 -12.49
C LEU A 150 -1.67 6.86 -13.28
N ALA A 151 -2.37 5.91 -12.65
CA ALA A 151 -3.24 4.98 -13.34
C ALA A 151 -4.40 5.65 -14.10
N PRO A 152 -5.19 6.55 -13.49
CA PRO A 152 -6.24 7.26 -14.23
C PRO A 152 -5.67 8.23 -15.26
N LEU A 153 -4.50 8.83 -15.00
CA LEU A 153 -3.88 9.78 -15.92
C LEU A 153 -3.51 9.14 -17.26
N TRP A 154 -2.79 8.01 -17.23
CA TRP A 154 -2.43 7.32 -18.46
C TRP A 154 -3.65 6.63 -19.09
N ALA A 155 -4.49 5.97 -18.28
CA ALA A 155 -5.68 5.30 -18.78
C ALA A 155 -6.60 6.28 -19.52
N GLY A 156 -6.88 7.45 -18.93
CA GLY A 156 -7.69 8.50 -19.57
C GLY A 156 -7.05 9.10 -20.82
N SER A 157 -5.71 9.21 -20.87
CA SER A 157 -4.98 9.71 -22.03
C SER A 157 -5.01 8.73 -23.22
N THR A 158 -5.04 7.42 -22.94
CA THR A 158 -5.00 6.37 -23.98
C THR A 158 -6.37 5.83 -24.39
N ILE A 159 -7.49 6.40 -23.90
CA ILE A 159 -8.85 5.94 -24.19
C ILE A 159 -9.13 5.83 -25.70
N ASP A 160 -8.63 6.75 -26.52
CA ASP A 160 -8.87 6.75 -27.97
C ASP A 160 -8.00 5.74 -28.74
N LYS A 161 -6.96 5.17 -28.09
CA LYS A 161 -5.95 4.31 -28.72
C LYS A 161 -5.92 2.94 -28.02
N PRO A 162 -6.91 2.06 -28.27
CA PRO A 162 -7.07 0.81 -27.53
C PRO A 162 -5.83 -0.09 -27.60
N TYR A 163 -5.18 -0.19 -28.76
CA TYR A 163 -3.96 -0.99 -28.92
C TYR A 163 -2.80 -0.51 -28.05
N LEU A 164 -2.65 0.82 -27.89
CA LEU A 164 -1.64 1.40 -27.00
C LEU A 164 -1.95 1.07 -25.54
N MET A 165 -3.23 1.11 -25.16
CA MET A 165 -3.67 0.77 -23.81
C MET A 165 -3.38 -0.69 -23.45
N PHE A 166 -3.72 -1.63 -24.33
CA PHE A 166 -3.39 -3.05 -24.17
C PHE A 166 -1.86 -3.28 -24.14
N GLY A 167 -1.10 -2.59 -24.99
CA GLY A 167 0.35 -2.67 -25.00
C GLY A 167 0.99 -2.26 -23.66
N VAL A 168 0.52 -1.16 -23.06
CA VAL A 168 0.99 -0.70 -21.74
C VAL A 168 0.62 -1.71 -20.65
N MET A 169 -0.61 -2.27 -20.66
CA MET A 169 -1.01 -3.28 -19.67
C MET A 169 -0.16 -4.55 -19.74
N ILE A 170 0.06 -5.06 -20.95
CA ILE A 170 0.92 -6.24 -21.16
C ILE A 170 2.36 -5.93 -20.72
N GLY A 171 2.89 -4.74 -21.04
CA GLY A 171 4.22 -4.32 -20.61
C GLY A 171 4.37 -4.26 -19.09
N LEU A 172 3.41 -3.66 -18.37
CA LEU A 172 3.40 -3.61 -16.91
C LEU A 172 3.32 -5.02 -16.29
N LEU A 173 2.54 -5.92 -16.91
CA LEU A 173 2.39 -7.30 -16.47
C LEU A 173 3.67 -8.11 -16.67
N VAL A 174 4.34 -7.94 -17.80
CA VAL A 174 5.67 -8.55 -18.06
C VAL A 174 6.72 -8.01 -17.10
N MET A 175 6.74 -6.71 -16.83
CA MET A 175 7.66 -6.11 -15.84
C MET A 175 7.43 -6.71 -14.45
N ALA A 176 6.17 -6.84 -14.01
CA ALA A 176 5.83 -7.46 -12.73
C ALA A 176 6.26 -8.94 -12.67
N LEU A 177 6.05 -9.70 -13.76
CA LEU A 177 6.52 -11.08 -13.87
C LEU A 177 8.04 -11.17 -13.77
N THR A 178 8.76 -10.25 -14.41
CA THR A 178 10.23 -10.20 -14.38
C THR A 178 10.74 -9.92 -12.97
N MET A 179 10.12 -8.98 -12.25
CA MET A 179 10.42 -8.70 -10.84
C MET A 179 10.17 -9.93 -9.95
N LEU A 180 9.10 -10.69 -10.21
CA LEU A 180 8.79 -11.91 -9.48
C LEU A 180 9.86 -12.99 -9.70
N ILE A 181 10.27 -13.22 -10.95
CA ILE A 181 11.31 -14.20 -11.31
C ILE A 181 12.66 -13.85 -10.65
N ILE A 182 13.05 -12.58 -10.67
CA ILE A 182 14.29 -12.11 -10.03
C ILE A 182 14.21 -12.29 -8.52
N SER A 183 13.05 -11.98 -7.90
CA SER A 183 12.82 -12.16 -6.47
C SER A 183 13.01 -13.62 -6.03
N PHE A 184 12.41 -14.57 -6.77
CA PHE A 184 12.58 -16.00 -6.49
C PHE A 184 14.02 -16.48 -6.72
N SER A 185 14.69 -16.00 -7.76
CA SER A 185 16.10 -16.34 -8.04
C SER A 185 17.03 -15.85 -6.93
N LYS A 186 16.72 -14.69 -6.33
CA LYS A 186 17.48 -14.10 -5.22
C LYS A 186 17.21 -14.79 -3.89
N LEU A 187 16.00 -15.35 -3.68
CA LEU A 187 15.66 -16.13 -2.48
C LEU A 187 16.42 -17.46 -2.42
N ASN A 188 16.83 -18.01 -3.57
CA ASN A 188 17.50 -19.31 -3.66
C ASN A 188 19.04 -19.24 -3.60
N THR A 189 19.62 -18.05 -3.44
CA THR A 189 21.07 -17.85 -3.27
C THR A 189 21.33 -17.16 -1.93
N ASN A 190 21.05 -17.86 -0.83
CA ASN A 190 21.65 -17.50 0.45
C ASN A 190 22.40 -18.69 1.03
N LYS A 191 23.71 -18.50 1.14
CA LYS A 191 24.72 -19.47 1.62
C LYS A 191 24.55 -19.84 3.10
N ASP A 192 23.58 -19.25 3.80
CA ASP A 192 23.26 -19.48 5.22
C ASP A 192 22.95 -20.93 5.61
N GLY A 193 22.53 -21.78 4.65
CA GLY A 193 22.33 -23.21 4.91
C GLY A 193 23.63 -23.97 5.21
N LYS A 194 24.77 -23.52 4.65
CA LYS A 194 26.07 -24.16 4.86
C LYS A 194 26.74 -23.71 6.15
N ASP A 195 26.65 -22.42 6.48
CA ASP A 195 27.27 -21.85 7.68
C ASP A 195 26.51 -22.27 8.95
N ALA A 196 25.18 -22.33 8.92
CA ALA A 196 24.37 -22.80 10.06
C ALA A 196 24.60 -24.29 10.39
N HIS A 197 24.80 -25.12 9.37
CA HIS A 197 25.09 -26.55 9.55
C HIS A 197 26.50 -26.77 10.12
N GLN A 198 27.48 -25.98 9.67
CA GLN A 198 28.84 -26.00 10.22
C GLN A 198 28.90 -25.55 11.69
N ILE A 199 28.19 -24.47 12.06
CA ILE A 199 28.17 -23.98 13.45
C ILE A 199 27.49 -25.01 14.37
N THR A 200 26.40 -25.62 13.93
CA THR A 200 25.69 -26.64 14.72
C THR A 200 26.51 -27.92 14.90
N GLN A 201 27.22 -28.37 13.86
CA GLN A 201 28.16 -29.49 13.97
C GLN A 201 29.34 -29.17 14.89
N ALA A 202 29.90 -27.96 14.81
CA ALA A 202 30.98 -27.52 15.69
C ALA A 202 30.54 -27.50 17.16
N THR A 203 29.36 -26.96 17.47
CA THR A 203 28.83 -26.92 18.85
C THR A 203 28.49 -28.32 19.39
N LEU A 204 27.93 -29.22 18.56
CA LEU A 204 27.68 -30.61 18.98
C LEU A 204 28.99 -31.35 19.27
N SER A 205 30.02 -31.13 18.46
CA SER A 205 31.33 -31.74 18.68
C SER A 205 32.03 -31.22 19.94
N SER A 206 31.91 -29.93 20.27
CA SER A 206 32.49 -29.37 21.50
C SER A 206 31.78 -29.88 22.75
N VAL A 207 30.45 -30.00 22.73
CA VAL A 207 29.67 -30.54 23.86
C VAL A 207 29.98 -32.03 24.06
N GLN A 208 30.10 -32.80 22.98
CA GLN A 208 30.49 -34.21 23.08
C GLN A 208 31.88 -34.37 23.69
N HIS A 209 32.84 -33.52 23.29
CA HIS A 209 34.20 -33.53 23.81
C HIS A 209 34.27 -33.13 25.30
N GLU A 210 33.43 -32.21 25.75
CA GLU A 210 33.31 -31.82 27.16
C GLU A 210 32.70 -32.96 28.00
N TYR A 211 31.67 -33.64 27.46
CA TYR A 211 31.03 -34.80 28.08
C TYR A 211 31.98 -36.00 28.21
N ASP A 212 32.81 -36.25 27.19
CA ASP A 212 33.81 -37.32 27.20
C ASP A 212 34.96 -37.01 28.18
N GLN A 213 35.26 -35.73 28.42
CA GLN A 213 36.27 -35.28 29.38
C GLN A 213 35.75 -35.38 30.83
N GLU A 214 34.47 -35.10 31.08
CA GLU A 214 33.83 -35.32 32.40
C GLU A 214 33.69 -36.81 32.76
N ARG A 215 33.58 -37.71 31.77
CA ARG A 215 33.51 -39.17 32.00
C ARG A 215 34.86 -39.84 32.23
N GLN A 216 35.98 -39.12 32.14
CA GLN A 216 37.27 -39.70 32.51
C GLN A 216 37.28 -39.94 34.03
N PRO A 217 37.38 -41.20 34.48
CA PRO A 217 37.35 -41.49 35.90
C PRO A 217 38.58 -40.87 36.57
N LEU A 218 38.37 -40.23 37.73
CA LEU A 218 39.39 -39.63 38.62
C LEU A 218 40.39 -40.66 39.21
N LEU A 219 40.73 -41.72 38.46
CA LEU A 219 41.56 -42.84 38.90
C LEU A 219 43.06 -42.62 38.70
N SER A 220 43.52 -41.40 38.40
CA SER A 220 44.94 -41.08 38.23
C SER A 220 45.49 -40.06 39.24
N GLN A 221 44.81 -39.82 40.37
CA GLN A 221 45.30 -38.96 41.45
C GLN A 221 45.43 -39.68 42.81
N ASN A 222 45.91 -40.92 42.80
CA ASN A 222 46.49 -41.56 43.98
C ASN A 222 47.87 -42.13 43.65
#